data_AF-A0A662HIG8-F1
#
_entry.id   AF-A0A662HIG8-F1
#
_cell.length_a   1.000
_cell.length_b   1.000
_cell.length_c   1.000
_cell.angle_alpha   90.00
_cell.angle_beta   90.00
_cell.angle_gamma   90.00
#
_symmetry.space_group_name_H-M   'P 1'
#
loop_
_entity.id
_entity.type
_entity.pdbx_description
1 polymer ?
#
loop_
_entity_poly.entity_id
_entity_poly.type
_entity_poly.pdbx_seq_one_letter_code
_entity_poly.pdbx_strand_id
1 'polypeptide(L)'
;MAESSNLSGELRRLLQGLASAGPASNILTQILFILPEKARTLLLAYPDVMEHEDELLSLFKLRYTEKGFLDCPYEGLAYHLRGLYHTLFSLLSDPESRSALLDLAGLDEEEFRKIDPLRLWLEVAISHLADARPSSLKVLSLILSRLEESEYVYLGEEFLEKLKGVSENVEVDLEVLRRFGLLYQETPSQVYRRECPLLLDTYSDLRVKVKEGAKES
;
A
#
# COMPACT_ATOMS: atom_id res chain seq x y z
N MET A 1 31.98 -13.37 24.93
CA MET A 1 30.62 -13.64 25.46
C MET A 1 29.67 -13.10 24.41
N ALA A 2 29.07 -13.98 23.60
CA ALA A 2 28.04 -13.57 22.66
C ALA A 2 26.80 -13.23 23.50
N GLU A 3 26.30 -11.99 23.39
CA GLU A 3 24.97 -11.66 23.88
C GLU A 3 24.02 -12.70 23.28
N SER A 4 23.35 -13.48 24.12
CA SER A 4 22.25 -14.32 23.67
C SER A 4 21.21 -13.37 23.09
N SER A 5 21.15 -13.28 21.76
CA SER A 5 20.16 -12.44 21.08
C SER A 5 18.78 -12.95 21.48
N ASN A 6 18.08 -12.20 22.32
CA ASN A 6 16.68 -12.48 22.64
C ASN A 6 15.88 -12.35 21.34
N LEU A 7 15.10 -13.38 20.98
CA LEU A 7 14.28 -13.42 19.76
C LEU A 7 13.48 -12.13 19.54
N SER A 8 12.91 -11.60 20.62
CA SER A 8 12.18 -10.32 20.59
C SER A 8 13.04 -9.15 20.09
N GLY A 9 14.31 -9.09 20.51
CA GLY A 9 15.26 -8.06 20.06
C GLY A 9 15.59 -8.17 18.57
N GLU A 10 15.78 -9.40 18.06
CA GLU A 10 16.04 -9.62 16.63
C GLU A 10 14.80 -9.32 15.78
N LEU A 11 13.60 -9.67 16.25
CA LEU A 11 12.35 -9.30 15.56
C LEU A 11 12.13 -7.79 15.52
N ARG A 12 12.38 -7.08 16.62
CA ARG A 12 12.32 -5.60 16.64
C ARG A 12 13.27 -4.98 15.61
N ARG A 13 14.50 -5.47 15.53
CA ARG A 13 15.49 -5.01 14.52
C ARG A 13 15.05 -5.34 13.10
N LEU A 14 14.49 -6.52 12.87
CA LEU A 14 13.96 -6.91 11.57
C LEU A 14 12.83 -5.97 11.13
N LEU A 15 11.85 -5.70 12.02
CA LEU A 15 10.74 -4.79 11.73
C LEU A 15 11.22 -3.36 11.43
N GLN A 16 12.19 -2.87 12.21
CA GLN A 16 12.83 -1.58 11.95
C GLN A 16 13.54 -1.55 10.59
N GLY A 17 14.26 -2.62 10.24
CA GLY A 17 14.91 -2.76 8.94
C GLY A 17 13.89 -2.76 7.79
N LEU A 18 12.81 -3.51 7.94
CA LEU A 18 11.72 -3.59 6.95
C LEU A 18 11.01 -2.24 6.79
N ALA A 19 10.77 -1.50 7.88
CA ALA A 19 10.19 -0.16 7.83
C ALA A 19 11.12 0.86 7.16
N SER A 20 12.43 0.77 7.42
CA SER A 20 13.44 1.67 6.84
C SER A 20 13.71 1.40 5.36
N ALA A 21 13.64 0.14 4.93
CA ALA A 21 13.76 -0.24 3.52
C ALA A 21 12.40 -0.22 2.78
N GLY A 22 11.31 0.03 3.50
CA GLY A 22 9.95 -0.07 2.99
C GLY A 22 9.56 1.07 2.06
N PRO A 23 8.43 0.92 1.33
CA PRO A 23 8.00 1.88 0.32
C PRO A 23 7.63 3.25 0.90
N ALA A 24 7.51 3.39 2.22
CA ALA A 24 7.33 4.68 2.88
C ALA A 24 8.63 5.48 3.05
N SER A 25 9.77 4.78 3.15
CA SER A 25 11.06 5.36 3.55
C SER A 25 12.13 5.24 2.47
N ASN A 26 11.89 4.39 1.47
CA ASN A 26 12.84 4.09 0.41
C ASN A 26 12.19 4.21 -0.98
N ILE A 27 12.75 5.10 -1.77
CA ILE A 27 12.33 5.41 -3.13
C ILE A 27 12.29 4.21 -4.08
N LEU A 28 13.27 3.30 -3.98
CA LEU A 28 13.38 2.15 -4.88
C LEU A 28 12.27 1.15 -4.64
N THR A 29 11.86 0.94 -3.38
CA THR A 29 10.71 0.11 -3.05
C THR A 29 9.39 0.85 -3.27
N GLN A 30 9.35 2.16 -3.05
CA GLN A 30 8.19 3.00 -3.30
C GLN A 30 7.71 2.96 -4.76
N ILE A 31 8.64 3.05 -5.71
CA ILE A 31 8.34 3.00 -7.15
C ILE A 31 7.63 1.70 -7.55
N LEU A 32 7.90 0.60 -6.85
CA LEU A 32 7.28 -0.71 -7.11
C LEU A 32 5.80 -0.78 -6.72
N PHE A 33 5.34 0.13 -5.86
CA PHE A 33 3.94 0.22 -5.43
C PHE A 33 3.17 1.29 -6.19
N ILE A 34 3.83 2.41 -6.51
CA ILE A 34 3.21 3.50 -7.27
C ILE A 34 3.05 3.12 -8.75
N LEU A 35 4.04 2.41 -9.33
CA LEU A 35 4.11 2.04 -10.75
C LEU A 35 3.59 3.15 -11.67
N PRO A 36 4.23 4.33 -11.63
CA PRO A 36 3.64 5.58 -12.11
C PRO A 36 3.23 5.49 -13.58
N GLU A 37 2.05 6.05 -13.86
CA GLU A 37 1.42 5.96 -15.19
C GLU A 37 2.19 6.66 -16.31
N LYS A 38 3.20 7.46 -15.94
CA LYS A 38 4.06 8.16 -16.88
C LYS A 38 5.49 8.18 -16.32
N ALA A 39 6.46 7.74 -17.10
CA ALA A 39 7.89 7.98 -16.85
C ALA A 39 8.20 9.46 -16.52
N ARG A 40 7.36 10.39 -17.02
CA ARG A 40 7.42 11.82 -16.68
C ARG A 40 7.18 12.13 -15.20
N THR A 41 6.34 11.36 -14.50
CA THR A 41 6.11 11.53 -13.07
C THR A 41 7.32 11.04 -12.27
N LEU A 42 7.99 9.97 -12.71
CA LEU A 42 9.30 9.57 -12.16
C LEU A 42 10.35 10.65 -12.40
N LEU A 43 10.43 11.21 -13.61
CA LEU A 43 11.33 12.32 -13.95
C LEU A 43 11.17 13.55 -13.07
N LEU A 44 9.94 13.89 -12.68
CA LEU A 44 9.70 15.07 -11.85
C LEU A 44 9.84 14.77 -10.35
N ALA A 45 9.43 13.58 -9.90
CA ALA A 45 9.49 13.23 -8.49
C ALA A 45 10.91 12.80 -8.07
N TYR A 46 11.67 12.20 -8.98
CA TYR A 46 12.88 11.43 -8.67
C TYR A 46 13.95 11.59 -9.77
N PRO A 47 14.50 12.80 -9.98
CA PRO A 47 15.47 13.06 -11.04
C PRO A 47 16.71 12.16 -10.95
N ASP A 48 17.25 11.94 -9.74
CA ASP A 48 18.44 11.10 -9.51
C ASP A 48 18.22 9.63 -9.90
N VAL A 49 16.99 9.13 -9.78
CA VAL A 49 16.63 7.77 -10.21
C VAL A 49 16.66 7.68 -11.73
N MET A 50 16.26 8.74 -12.43
CA MET A 50 16.23 8.78 -13.89
C MET A 50 17.62 8.90 -14.51
N GLU A 51 18.59 9.49 -13.80
CA GLU A 51 19.99 9.50 -14.25
C GLU A 51 20.58 8.09 -14.40
N HIS A 52 20.01 7.11 -13.70
CA HIS A 52 20.41 5.70 -13.71
C HIS A 52 19.28 4.77 -14.19
N GLU A 53 18.37 5.28 -15.02
CA GLU A 53 17.17 4.57 -15.44
C GLU A 53 17.49 3.21 -16.07
N ASP A 54 18.40 3.16 -17.04
CA ASP A 54 18.72 1.91 -17.76
C ASP A 54 19.31 0.85 -16.82
N GLU A 55 20.20 1.23 -15.91
CA GLU A 55 20.77 0.33 -14.92
C GLU A 55 19.70 -0.18 -13.95
N LEU A 56 18.81 0.70 -13.49
CA LEU A 56 17.72 0.33 -12.58
C LEU A 56 16.72 -0.59 -13.26
N LEU A 57 16.28 -0.28 -14.49
CA LEU A 57 15.40 -1.15 -15.27
C LEU A 57 16.02 -2.53 -15.45
N SER A 58 17.32 -2.61 -15.76
CA SER A 58 18.04 -3.88 -15.92
C SER A 58 18.17 -4.66 -14.61
N LEU A 59 18.58 -4.02 -13.53
CA LEU A 59 18.82 -4.64 -12.22
C LEU A 59 17.50 -5.12 -11.58
N PHE A 60 16.48 -4.26 -11.62
CA PHE A 60 15.16 -4.56 -11.08
C PHE A 60 14.32 -5.41 -12.03
N LYS A 61 14.79 -5.64 -13.27
CA LYS A 61 14.05 -6.32 -14.35
C LYS A 61 12.72 -5.67 -14.66
N LEU A 62 12.65 -4.35 -14.56
CA LEU A 62 11.47 -3.57 -14.87
C LEU A 62 11.37 -3.32 -16.37
N ARG A 63 10.15 -3.18 -16.88
CA ARG A 63 9.91 -2.81 -18.29
C ARG A 63 8.78 -1.82 -18.40
N TYR A 64 8.85 -0.94 -19.39
CA TYR A 64 7.69 -0.15 -19.76
C TYR A 64 6.71 -1.01 -20.58
N THR A 65 5.45 -0.93 -20.22
CA THR A 65 4.34 -1.42 -21.06
C THR A 65 4.21 -0.53 -22.30
N GLU A 66 3.48 -1.01 -23.31
CA GLU A 66 3.16 -0.22 -24.52
C GLU A 66 2.46 1.11 -24.21
N LYS A 67 1.79 1.19 -23.04
CA LYS A 67 1.10 2.39 -22.58
C LYS A 67 1.98 3.29 -21.70
N GLY A 68 3.27 2.97 -21.54
CA GLY A 68 4.23 3.77 -20.78
C GLY A 68 4.23 3.55 -19.26
N PHE A 69 3.49 2.56 -18.76
CA PHE A 69 3.53 2.16 -17.34
C PHE A 69 4.74 1.31 -17.05
N LEU A 70 5.36 1.50 -15.89
CA LEU A 70 6.33 0.58 -15.36
C LEU A 70 5.63 -0.73 -14.95
N ASP A 71 6.16 -1.86 -15.41
CA ASP A 71 5.69 -3.21 -15.12
C ASP A 71 6.81 -4.04 -14.49
N CYS A 72 6.41 -4.96 -13.63
CA CYS A 72 7.27 -5.84 -12.87
C CYS A 72 6.97 -7.29 -13.28
N PRO A 73 7.72 -7.85 -14.26
CA PRO A 73 7.58 -9.25 -14.65
C PRO A 73 7.87 -10.17 -13.46
N TYR A 74 7.45 -11.45 -13.56
CA TYR A 74 7.58 -12.46 -12.50
C TYR A 74 9.02 -12.94 -12.26
N GLU A 75 10.00 -12.04 -12.30
CA GLU A 75 11.42 -12.29 -12.08
C GLU A 75 12.16 -11.02 -11.65
N GLY A 76 13.38 -11.18 -11.11
CA GLY A 76 14.25 -10.07 -10.76
C GLY A 76 13.96 -9.42 -9.41
N LEU A 77 14.77 -8.41 -9.08
CA LEU A 77 14.77 -7.80 -7.74
C LEU A 77 13.45 -7.09 -7.42
N ALA A 78 12.81 -6.44 -8.39
CA ALA A 78 11.52 -5.79 -8.19
C ALA A 78 10.43 -6.77 -7.77
N TYR A 79 10.37 -7.94 -8.41
CA TYR A 79 9.37 -8.95 -8.11
C TYR A 79 9.50 -9.44 -6.66
N HIS A 80 10.73 -9.75 -6.23
CA HIS A 80 10.98 -10.24 -4.88
C HIS A 80 10.77 -9.16 -3.81
N LEU A 81 11.21 -7.93 -4.04
CA LEU A 81 10.99 -6.83 -3.09
C LEU A 81 9.50 -6.49 -2.97
N ARG A 82 8.79 -6.39 -4.09
CA ARG A 82 7.35 -6.16 -4.08
C ARG A 82 6.63 -7.31 -3.38
N GLY A 83 6.97 -8.55 -3.69
CA GLY A 83 6.42 -9.75 -3.05
C GLY A 83 6.62 -9.74 -1.54
N LEU A 84 7.84 -9.43 -1.06
CA LEU A 84 8.16 -9.33 0.36
C LEU A 84 7.22 -8.35 1.08
N TYR A 85 7.07 -7.13 0.55
CA TYR A 85 6.24 -6.12 1.19
C TYR A 85 4.75 -6.41 1.07
N HIS A 86 4.28 -6.97 -0.05
CA HIS A 86 2.89 -7.43 -0.17
C HIS A 86 2.56 -8.51 0.86
N THR A 87 3.44 -9.50 1.05
CA THR A 87 3.26 -10.54 2.08
C THR A 87 3.31 -9.95 3.49
N LEU A 88 4.27 -9.06 3.77
CA LEU A 88 4.38 -8.39 5.06
C LEU A 88 3.12 -7.56 5.37
N PHE A 89 2.63 -6.79 4.41
CA PHE A 89 1.44 -5.97 4.58
C PHE A 89 0.18 -6.82 4.75
N SER A 90 0.05 -7.93 4.01
CA SER A 90 -1.04 -8.89 4.23
C SER A 90 -1.01 -9.46 5.65
N LEU A 91 0.17 -9.83 6.16
CA LEU A 91 0.34 -10.33 7.52
C LEU A 91 -0.04 -9.28 8.57
N LEU A 92 0.39 -8.03 8.37
CA LEU A 92 0.09 -6.92 9.29
C LEU A 92 -1.36 -6.43 9.22
N SER A 93 -2.07 -6.74 8.13
CA SER A 93 -3.49 -6.43 7.95
C SER A 93 -4.41 -7.44 8.64
N ASP A 94 -3.91 -8.64 8.93
CA ASP A 94 -4.64 -9.67 9.66
C ASP A 94 -4.47 -9.47 11.18
N PRO A 95 -5.56 -9.26 11.95
CA PRO A 95 -5.47 -9.00 13.39
C PRO A 95 -4.75 -10.09 14.18
N GLU A 96 -4.99 -11.37 13.84
CA GLU A 96 -4.41 -12.51 14.57
C GLU A 96 -2.89 -12.59 14.32
N SER A 97 -2.48 -12.51 13.06
CA SER A 97 -1.07 -12.53 12.67
C SER A 97 -0.31 -11.31 13.20
N ARG A 98 -0.92 -10.13 13.16
CA ARG A 98 -0.36 -8.92 13.76
C ARG A 98 -0.15 -9.08 15.26
N SER A 99 -1.17 -9.53 16.00
CA SER A 99 -1.06 -9.75 17.46
C SER A 99 0.07 -10.73 17.78
N ALA A 100 0.13 -11.87 17.07
CA ALA A 100 1.18 -12.86 17.28
C ALA A 100 2.59 -12.30 16.99
N LEU A 101 2.73 -11.47 15.96
CA LEU A 101 3.99 -10.81 15.64
C LEU A 101 4.41 -9.83 16.75
N LEU A 102 3.48 -9.04 17.27
CA LEU A 102 3.74 -8.09 18.36
C LEU A 102 4.11 -8.80 19.65
N ASP A 103 3.42 -9.88 19.98
CA ASP A 103 3.73 -10.72 21.15
C ASP A 103 5.15 -11.30 21.06
N LEU A 104 5.54 -11.81 19.89
CA LEU A 104 6.90 -12.33 19.66
C LEU A 104 7.97 -11.23 19.73
N ALA A 105 7.65 -10.03 19.23
CA ALA A 105 8.52 -8.86 19.33
C ALA A 105 8.51 -8.25 20.74
N GLY A 106 7.59 -8.67 21.61
CA GLY A 106 7.34 -8.08 22.92
C GLY A 106 6.96 -6.61 22.83
N LEU A 107 6.23 -6.20 21.80
CA LEU A 107 5.80 -4.82 21.56
C LEU A 107 4.31 -4.68 21.85
N ASP A 108 3.89 -3.52 22.35
CA ASP A 108 2.50 -3.10 22.24
C ASP A 108 2.23 -2.33 20.94
N GLU A 109 0.96 -2.04 20.65
CA GLU A 109 0.54 -1.30 19.46
C GLU A 109 1.13 0.12 19.39
N GLU A 110 1.30 0.80 20.53
CA GLU A 110 1.81 2.19 20.56
C GLU A 110 3.32 2.24 20.30
N GLU A 111 4.07 1.26 20.81
CA GLU A 111 5.47 1.07 20.48
C GLU A 111 5.63 0.69 19.01
N PHE A 112 4.84 -0.26 18.53
CA PHE A 112 4.93 -0.76 17.16
C PHE A 112 4.53 0.31 16.13
N ARG A 113 3.57 1.18 16.44
CA ARG A 113 3.11 2.27 15.57
C ARG A 113 4.26 3.10 14.97
N LYS A 114 5.37 3.26 15.70
CA LYS A 114 6.56 4.03 15.27
C LYS A 114 7.39 3.32 14.20
N ILE A 115 7.25 2.01 14.09
CA ILE A 115 8.04 1.14 13.21
C ILE A 115 7.15 0.22 12.38
N ASP A 116 5.84 0.49 12.32
CA ASP A 116 4.85 -0.29 11.58
C ASP A 116 5.00 0.01 10.09
N PRO A 117 5.57 -0.91 9.28
CA PRO A 117 5.87 -0.65 7.89
C PRO A 117 4.60 -0.50 7.05
N LEU A 118 3.50 -1.16 7.43
CA LEU A 118 2.22 -1.02 6.76
C LEU A 118 1.63 0.36 7.06
N ARG A 119 1.60 0.77 8.33
CA ARG A 119 1.10 2.09 8.71
C ARG A 119 1.83 3.22 7.98
N LEU A 120 3.16 3.18 8.00
CA LEU A 120 4.00 4.18 7.33
C LEU A 120 3.67 4.25 5.84
N TRP A 121 3.47 3.09 5.21
CA TRP A 121 3.09 3.05 3.80
C TRP A 121 1.68 3.59 3.55
N LEU A 122 0.69 3.23 4.38
CA LEU A 122 -0.67 3.76 4.28
C LEU A 122 -0.69 5.29 4.36
N GLU A 123 0.10 5.89 5.26
CA GLU A 123 0.23 7.35 5.36
C GLU A 123 0.75 7.97 4.07
N VAL A 124 1.86 7.46 3.52
CA VAL A 124 2.44 7.93 2.26
C VAL A 124 1.49 7.73 1.08
N ALA A 125 0.84 6.56 1.00
CA ALA A 125 -0.11 6.22 -0.04
C ALA A 125 -1.31 7.17 -0.05
N ILE A 126 -1.91 7.44 1.11
CA ILE A 126 -3.06 8.34 1.23
C ILE A 126 -2.66 9.76 0.83
N SER A 127 -1.54 10.28 1.32
CA SER A 127 -1.04 11.61 0.95
C SER A 127 -0.76 11.71 -0.54
N HIS A 128 -0.10 10.71 -1.13
CA HIS A 128 0.17 10.69 -2.57
C HIS A 128 -1.11 10.72 -3.40
N LEU A 129 -2.11 9.91 -3.03
CA LEU A 129 -3.38 9.88 -3.77
C LEU A 129 -4.20 11.16 -3.59
N ALA A 130 -4.10 11.84 -2.45
CA ALA A 130 -4.74 13.13 -2.25
C ALA A 130 -4.24 14.17 -3.26
N ASP A 131 -2.93 14.16 -3.56
CA ASP A 131 -2.34 15.11 -4.50
C ASP A 131 -2.47 14.67 -5.96
N ALA A 132 -2.15 13.40 -6.24
CA ALA A 132 -1.98 12.93 -7.61
C ALA A 132 -3.27 12.35 -8.21
N ARG A 133 -4.16 11.79 -7.38
CA ARG A 133 -5.35 11.06 -7.87
C ARG A 133 -6.53 11.12 -6.88
N PRO A 134 -7.12 12.31 -6.64
CA PRO A 134 -8.18 12.45 -5.64
C PRO A 134 -9.41 11.57 -5.87
N SER A 135 -9.70 11.21 -7.14
CA SER A 135 -10.79 10.29 -7.48
C SER A 135 -10.62 8.91 -6.85
N SER A 136 -9.38 8.39 -6.79
CA SER A 136 -9.07 7.13 -6.11
C SER A 136 -9.37 7.21 -4.61
N LEU A 137 -9.07 8.34 -3.94
CA LEU A 137 -9.44 8.53 -2.53
C LEU A 137 -10.95 8.62 -2.33
N LYS A 138 -11.69 9.27 -3.24
CA LYS A 138 -13.15 9.32 -3.17
C LYS A 138 -13.77 7.93 -3.32
N VAL A 139 -13.27 7.12 -4.26
CA VAL A 139 -13.65 5.71 -4.42
C VAL A 139 -13.35 4.92 -3.15
N LEU A 140 -12.14 5.04 -2.60
CA LEU A 140 -11.75 4.37 -1.36
C LEU A 140 -12.65 4.77 -0.18
N SER A 141 -12.96 6.07 -0.03
CA SER A 141 -13.82 6.57 1.03
C SER A 141 -15.23 5.98 0.95
N LEU A 142 -15.81 5.86 -0.25
CA LEU A 142 -17.13 5.25 -0.43
C LEU A 142 -17.13 3.76 -0.09
N ILE A 143 -16.08 3.03 -0.49
CA ILE A 143 -15.92 1.61 -0.16
C ILE A 143 -15.77 1.43 1.36
N LEU A 144 -14.90 2.22 1.99
CA LEU A 144 -14.69 2.20 3.44
C LEU A 144 -15.99 2.44 4.22
N SER A 145 -16.76 3.47 3.85
CA SER A 145 -18.03 3.76 4.52
C SER A 145 -19.02 2.60 4.45
N ARG A 146 -18.99 1.80 3.37
CA ARG A 146 -19.84 0.61 3.28
C ARG A 146 -19.28 -0.56 4.08
N LEU A 147 -17.96 -0.77 4.05
CA LEU A 147 -17.31 -1.84 4.80
C LEU A 147 -17.31 -1.61 6.32
N GLU A 148 -17.45 -0.36 6.77
CA GLU A 148 -17.70 -0.04 8.18
C GLU A 148 -19.02 -0.62 8.68
N GLU A 149 -20.00 -0.81 7.79
CA GLU A 149 -21.36 -1.29 8.10
C GLU A 149 -21.62 -2.73 7.61
N SER A 150 -20.68 -3.34 6.88
CA SER A 150 -20.90 -4.63 6.20
C SER A 150 -19.61 -5.41 6.02
N GLU A 151 -19.73 -6.74 5.99
CA GLU A 151 -18.57 -7.63 5.81
C GLU A 151 -17.97 -7.55 4.39
N TYR A 152 -18.77 -7.17 3.41
CA TYR A 152 -18.31 -6.98 2.04
C TYR A 152 -19.13 -5.92 1.31
N VAL A 153 -18.55 -5.42 0.23
CA VAL A 153 -19.18 -4.53 -0.75
C VAL A 153 -19.27 -5.27 -2.07
N TYR A 154 -20.49 -5.46 -2.56
CA TYR A 154 -20.71 -5.97 -3.91
C TYR A 154 -20.58 -4.84 -4.93
N LEU A 155 -19.63 -4.97 -5.86
CA LEU A 155 -19.38 -4.06 -6.97
C LEU A 155 -20.37 -4.33 -8.13
N GLY A 156 -21.66 -4.40 -7.80
CA GLY A 156 -22.74 -4.52 -8.78
C GLY A 156 -23.10 -3.18 -9.42
N GLU A 157 -23.98 -3.21 -10.41
CA GLU A 157 -24.41 -2.03 -11.18
C GLU A 157 -24.79 -0.83 -10.28
N GLU A 158 -25.63 -1.05 -9.25
CA GLU A 158 -26.06 0.04 -8.35
C GLU A 158 -24.88 0.71 -7.61
N PHE A 159 -23.90 -0.07 -7.16
CA PHE A 159 -22.75 0.49 -6.44
C PHE A 159 -21.73 1.11 -7.41
N LEU A 160 -21.54 0.49 -8.58
CA LEU A 160 -20.71 1.05 -9.64
C LEU A 160 -21.24 2.40 -10.12
N GLU A 161 -22.56 2.59 -10.23
CA GLU A 161 -23.15 3.89 -10.56
C GLU A 161 -22.82 4.95 -9.48
N LYS A 162 -22.81 4.58 -8.20
CA LYS A 162 -22.35 5.49 -7.12
C LYS A 162 -20.88 5.84 -7.27
N LEU A 163 -20.03 4.87 -7.62
CA LEU A 163 -18.60 5.11 -7.85
C LEU A 163 -18.35 5.98 -9.09
N LYS A 164 -19.12 5.81 -10.17
CA LYS A 164 -19.08 6.67 -11.36
C LYS A 164 -19.44 8.13 -11.05
N GLY A 165 -20.24 8.37 -10.00
CA GLY A 165 -20.52 9.70 -9.49
C GLY A 165 -19.30 10.44 -8.92
N VAL A 166 -18.21 9.74 -8.59
CA VAL A 166 -16.98 10.32 -8.02
C VAL A 166 -15.70 10.02 -8.81
N SER A 167 -15.80 9.22 -9.87
CA SER A 167 -14.68 8.82 -10.72
C SER A 167 -15.13 8.61 -12.17
N GLU A 168 -14.41 9.24 -13.09
CA GLU A 168 -14.60 9.02 -14.53
C GLU A 168 -14.14 7.63 -14.99
N ASN A 169 -13.20 7.02 -14.25
CA ASN A 169 -12.63 5.71 -14.59
C ASN A 169 -12.43 4.85 -13.34
N VAL A 170 -13.55 4.31 -12.85
CA VAL A 170 -13.61 3.47 -11.64
C VAL A 170 -12.68 2.26 -11.72
N GLU A 171 -12.55 1.64 -12.89
CA GLU A 171 -11.68 0.47 -13.07
C GLU A 171 -10.20 0.80 -12.79
N VAL A 172 -9.74 1.95 -13.28
CA VAL A 172 -8.36 2.38 -13.04
C VAL A 172 -8.17 2.82 -11.60
N ASP A 173 -9.14 3.52 -11.00
CA ASP A 173 -9.03 3.89 -9.57
C ASP A 173 -9.01 2.65 -8.66
N LEU A 174 -9.82 1.63 -8.93
CA LEU A 174 -9.75 0.35 -8.20
C LEU A 174 -8.39 -0.34 -8.38
N GLU A 175 -7.82 -0.31 -9.59
CA GLU A 175 -6.49 -0.87 -9.85
C GLU A 175 -5.39 -0.12 -9.09
N VAL A 176 -5.47 1.20 -8.98
CA VAL A 176 -4.55 2.00 -8.16
C VAL A 176 -4.65 1.59 -6.70
N LEU A 177 -5.86 1.50 -6.15
CA LEU A 177 -6.06 1.11 -4.76
C LEU A 177 -5.49 -0.29 -4.48
N ARG A 178 -5.59 -1.22 -5.44
CA ARG A 178 -4.95 -2.54 -5.37
C ARG A 178 -3.43 -2.47 -5.37
N ARG A 179 -2.84 -1.71 -6.30
CA ARG A 179 -1.38 -1.57 -6.40
C ARG A 179 -0.77 -0.95 -5.16
N PHE A 180 -1.44 0.05 -4.60
CA PHE A 180 -1.03 0.73 -3.38
C PHE A 180 -1.31 -0.12 -2.13
N GLY A 181 -1.91 -1.31 -2.23
CA GLY A 181 -2.21 -2.15 -1.06
C GLY A 181 -3.24 -1.54 -0.11
N LEU A 182 -4.10 -0.64 -0.63
CA LEU A 182 -5.21 -0.05 0.12
C LEU A 182 -6.46 -0.95 0.08
N LEU A 183 -6.57 -1.77 -0.96
CA LEU A 183 -7.60 -2.80 -1.15
C LEU A 183 -6.96 -4.02 -1.81
N TYR A 184 -6.90 -5.19 -1.18
CA TYR A 184 -6.31 -6.36 -1.85
C TYR A 184 -7.24 -6.98 -2.89
N GLN A 185 -8.56 -6.91 -2.66
CA GLN A 185 -9.63 -7.35 -3.55
C GLN A 185 -9.33 -8.68 -4.26
N GLU A 186 -9.60 -9.81 -3.59
CA GLU A 186 -9.37 -11.15 -4.13
C GLU A 186 -10.33 -11.48 -5.29
N THR A 187 -11.49 -10.82 -5.33
CA THR A 187 -12.54 -11.09 -6.33
C THR A 187 -12.92 -9.85 -7.14
N PRO A 188 -13.18 -9.97 -8.46
CA PRO A 188 -13.53 -8.82 -9.28
C PRO A 188 -14.84 -8.12 -8.88
N SER A 189 -15.76 -8.85 -8.25
CA SER A 189 -17.12 -8.38 -7.96
C SER A 189 -17.37 -8.03 -6.50
N GLN A 190 -16.45 -8.35 -5.59
CA GLN A 190 -16.61 -8.08 -4.16
C GLN A 190 -15.31 -7.59 -3.55
N VAL A 191 -15.45 -6.62 -2.65
CA VAL A 191 -14.39 -6.20 -1.74
C VAL A 191 -14.80 -6.63 -0.34
N TYR A 192 -14.01 -7.45 0.33
CA TYR A 192 -14.26 -7.88 1.69
C TYR A 192 -13.60 -6.95 2.69
N ARG A 193 -14.17 -6.89 3.91
CA ARG A 193 -13.64 -6.13 5.03
C ARG A 193 -12.21 -6.52 5.35
N ARG A 194 -11.91 -7.83 5.37
CA ARG A 194 -10.56 -8.37 5.59
C ARG A 194 -9.52 -7.93 4.56
N GLU A 195 -9.95 -7.47 3.38
CA GLU A 195 -9.06 -7.05 2.30
C GLU A 195 -8.70 -5.57 2.39
N CYS A 196 -9.22 -4.84 3.38
CA CYS A 196 -8.96 -3.43 3.57
C CYS A 196 -8.20 -3.20 4.90
N PRO A 197 -6.87 -2.98 4.86
CA PRO A 197 -6.06 -2.76 6.05
C PRO A 197 -6.59 -1.65 6.94
N LEU A 198 -7.12 -0.59 6.32
CA LEU A 198 -7.61 0.60 7.01
C LEU A 198 -8.77 0.30 7.95
N LEU A 199 -9.43 -0.86 7.90
CA LEU A 199 -10.49 -1.24 8.83
C LEU A 199 -9.99 -1.80 10.17
N LEU A 200 -8.67 -1.96 10.34
CA LEU A 200 -8.08 -2.19 11.66
C LEU A 200 -8.25 -0.96 12.56
N ASP A 201 -8.58 -1.17 13.83
CA ASP A 201 -8.83 -0.08 14.78
C ASP A 201 -7.60 0.80 15.02
N THR A 202 -6.40 0.20 14.98
CA THR A 202 -5.10 0.89 15.09
C THR A 202 -4.85 1.90 13.95
N TYR A 203 -5.62 1.83 12.85
CA TYR A 203 -5.57 2.75 11.70
C TYR A 203 -6.81 3.65 11.58
N SER A 204 -7.62 3.76 12.65
CA SER A 204 -8.81 4.62 12.66
C SER A 204 -8.52 6.08 12.32
N ASP A 205 -7.36 6.61 12.73
CA ASP A 205 -6.92 7.95 12.40
C ASP A 205 -6.60 8.12 10.90
N LEU A 206 -6.09 7.08 10.25
CA LEU A 206 -5.87 7.09 8.79
C LEU A 206 -7.18 7.03 8.03
N ARG A 207 -8.20 6.32 8.53
CA ARG A 207 -9.56 6.37 7.95
C ARG A 207 -10.13 7.78 7.96
N VAL A 208 -9.89 8.55 9.02
CA VAL A 208 -10.31 9.95 9.11
C VAL A 208 -9.62 10.77 8.02
N LYS A 209 -8.30 10.63 7.84
CA LYS A 209 -7.56 11.31 6.77
C LYS A 209 -8.10 11.01 5.38
N VAL A 210 -8.47 9.75 5.09
CA VAL A 210 -9.10 9.39 3.80
C VAL A 210 -10.43 10.14 3.61
N LYS A 211 -11.27 10.18 4.65
CA LYS A 211 -12.58 10.86 4.60
C LYS A 211 -12.46 12.38 4.47
N GLU A 212 -11.42 12.98 5.04
CA GLU A 212 -11.11 14.41 4.91
C GLU A 212 -10.58 14.73 3.51
N GLY A 213 -9.56 14.00 3.04
CA GLY A 213 -9.00 14.19 1.70
C GLY A 213 -10.02 13.98 0.58
N ALA A 214 -10.99 13.08 0.77
CA ALA A 214 -12.08 12.87 -0.19
C ALA A 214 -13.08 14.04 -0.29
N LYS A 215 -13.12 14.95 0.71
CA LYS A 215 -14.00 16.12 0.74
C LYS A 215 -13.36 17.41 0.21
N GLU A 216 -12.03 17.51 0.32
CA GLU A 216 -11.28 18.74 0.02
C GLU A 216 -10.86 18.87 -1.47
N SER A 217 -11.13 17.84 -2.28
CA SER A 217 -10.82 17.76 -3.72
C SER A 217 -12.07 17.62 -4.57
#